data_AF-A0A3N5QKN7-F1
#
_entry.id   AF-A0A3N5QKN7-F1
#
_cell.length_a   1.000
_cell.length_b   1.000
_cell.length_c   1.000
_cell.angle_alpha   90.00
_cell.angle_beta   90.00
_cell.angle_gamma   90.00
#
_symmetry.space_group_name_H-M   'P 1'
#
loop_
_entity.id
_entity.type
_entity.pdbx_description
1 polymer ?
#
loop_
_entity_poly.entity_id
_entity_poly.type
_entity_poly.pdbx_seq_one_letter_code
_entity_poly.pdbx_strand_id
1 'polypeptide(L)'
;MPAKNPLKRTRMMPIIKKKMIFQQVGRVGLVLLLSGSFNAYGEWYTLKPGVKLRSGPGIQQSVIQTLEHNQTVRVMSKKETWFELETLTGQKGYVREDLISNLWIKVHKKERTLFLMRDKQILKSYKVALSTQNPLGDKIRQGDSGTPEGRFFICEMLKKPGEPRYGARSLRLSYPTIEDARRGLKNNIVNYDQYLFILKQIKEAQMPLQNTKLGGSIRIHGGG
;
A
#
# COMPACT_ATOMS: atom_id res chain seq x y z
N MET A 1 20.30 49.60 -3.53
CA MET A 1 19.21 49.04 -2.71
C MET A 1 18.40 48.08 -3.58
N PRO A 2 18.36 46.77 -3.31
CA PRO A 2 17.61 45.83 -4.12
C PRO A 2 16.14 45.69 -3.66
N ALA A 3 15.23 45.65 -4.63
CA ALA A 3 13.80 45.58 -4.46
C ALA A 3 13.35 44.21 -3.89
N LYS A 4 12.45 44.25 -2.90
CA LYS A 4 11.79 43.09 -2.29
C LYS A 4 10.74 42.52 -3.24
N ASN A 5 10.83 41.22 -3.52
CA ASN A 5 9.85 40.46 -4.31
C ASN A 5 8.86 39.75 -3.35
N PRO A 6 7.55 40.09 -3.31
CA PRO A 6 6.61 39.43 -2.42
C PRO A 6 6.06 38.12 -3.02
N LEU A 7 6.35 37.00 -2.36
CA LEU A 7 5.79 35.68 -2.65
C LEU A 7 4.25 35.71 -2.54
N LYS A 8 3.57 35.43 -3.66
CA LYS A 8 2.11 35.22 -3.71
C LYS A 8 1.74 33.99 -2.88
N ARG A 9 0.89 34.18 -1.86
CA ARG A 9 0.23 33.11 -1.08
C ARG A 9 -0.75 32.35 -1.98
N THR A 10 -0.45 31.09 -2.29
CA THR A 10 -1.42 30.16 -2.88
C THR A 10 -2.44 29.74 -1.82
N ARG A 11 -3.74 30.00 -2.05
CA ARG A 11 -4.84 29.55 -1.20
C ARG A 11 -4.94 28.02 -1.23
N MET A 12 -4.85 27.38 -0.07
CA MET A 12 -5.21 25.97 0.12
C MET A 12 -6.70 25.76 -0.12
N MET A 13 -7.06 24.76 -0.92
CA MET A 13 -8.44 24.27 -1.05
C MET A 13 -8.88 23.53 0.23
N PRO A 14 -10.15 23.67 0.66
CA PRO A 14 -10.65 23.02 1.86
C PRO A 14 -10.81 21.50 1.66
N ILE A 15 -10.35 20.74 2.66
CA ILE A 15 -10.54 19.29 2.76
C ILE A 15 -11.97 19.04 3.26
N ILE A 16 -12.82 18.46 2.41
CA ILE A 16 -14.16 18.02 2.79
C ILE A 16 -14.03 16.80 3.73
N LYS A 17 -14.24 17.00 5.03
CA LYS A 17 -14.39 15.90 5.99
C LYS A 17 -15.83 15.39 5.94
N LYS A 18 -16.08 14.24 5.30
CA LYS A 18 -17.35 13.52 5.47
C LYS A 18 -17.39 12.91 6.88
N LYS A 19 -18.25 13.45 7.76
CA LYS A 19 -18.65 12.81 9.02
C LYS A 19 -19.58 11.63 8.69
N MET A 20 -19.20 10.41 9.08
CA MET A 20 -20.15 9.29 9.17
C MET A 20 -20.86 9.39 10.51
N ILE A 21 -22.18 9.53 10.47
CA ILE A 21 -23.07 9.43 11.63
C ILE A 21 -23.54 7.97 11.69
N PHE A 22 -23.25 7.27 12.78
CA PHE A 22 -23.88 5.99 13.10
C PHE A 22 -25.18 6.30 13.86
N GLN A 23 -26.34 5.97 13.27
CA GLN A 23 -27.58 5.87 14.03
C GLN A 23 -27.85 4.40 14.36
N GLN A 24 -28.25 4.16 15.62
CA GLN A 24 -28.74 2.87 16.12
C GLN A 24 -29.95 2.40 15.31
N VAL A 25 -29.98 1.11 14.96
CA VAL A 25 -31.11 0.49 14.25
C VAL A 25 -32.10 -0.08 15.25
N GLY A 26 -33.33 0.46 15.24
CA GLY A 26 -34.54 -0.20 15.72
C GLY A 26 -35.26 -0.88 14.54
N ARG A 27 -35.87 -2.04 14.80
CA ARG A 27 -36.52 -2.94 13.82
C ARG A 27 -37.72 -2.28 13.12
N VAL A 28 -37.90 -2.54 11.82
CA VAL A 28 -39.05 -3.19 11.15
C VAL A 28 -38.91 -2.95 9.64
N GLY A 29 -39.25 -3.98 8.85
CA GLY A 29 -38.88 -4.13 7.45
C GLY A 29 -39.53 -3.16 6.47
N LEU A 30 -38.73 -2.80 5.47
CA LEU A 30 -39.16 -2.44 4.13
C LEU A 30 -38.15 -3.05 3.17
N VAL A 31 -38.57 -4.09 2.43
CA VAL A 31 -37.80 -4.65 1.33
C VAL A 31 -37.95 -3.69 0.15
N LEU A 32 -36.97 -2.80 -0.04
CA LEU A 32 -36.73 -2.18 -1.34
C LEU A 32 -35.67 -3.03 -2.04
N LEU A 33 -36.08 -3.80 -3.05
CA LEU A 33 -35.17 -4.36 -4.04
C LEU A 33 -34.70 -3.22 -4.97
N LEU A 34 -33.78 -2.41 -4.46
CA LEU A 34 -32.90 -1.64 -5.33
C LEU A 34 -31.84 -2.62 -5.83
N SER A 35 -31.99 -3.07 -7.08
CA SER A 35 -30.92 -3.71 -7.86
C SER A 35 -29.82 -2.69 -8.20
N GLY A 36 -29.36 -1.94 -7.21
CA GLY A 36 -28.08 -1.27 -7.29
C GLY A 36 -27.03 -2.30 -6.93
N SER A 37 -26.25 -2.76 -7.92
CA SER A 37 -25.02 -3.50 -7.62
C SER A 37 -24.22 -2.67 -6.62
N PHE A 38 -24.16 -3.12 -5.37
CA PHE A 38 -23.13 -2.70 -4.44
C PHE A 38 -21.81 -3.12 -5.09
N ASN A 39 -21.24 -2.25 -5.92
CA ASN A 39 -19.92 -2.39 -6.50
C ASN A 39 -18.93 -2.18 -5.35
N ALA A 40 -18.88 -3.16 -4.46
CA ALA A 40 -17.92 -3.22 -3.41
C ALA A 40 -16.59 -3.58 -4.11
N TYR A 41 -15.86 -2.56 -4.60
CA TYR A 41 -14.52 -2.64 -5.18
C TYR A 41 -13.64 -3.67 -4.48
N GLY A 42 -13.33 -4.78 -5.13
CA GLY A 42 -12.33 -5.70 -4.65
C GLY A 42 -10.92 -5.11 -4.70
N GLU A 43 -10.03 -5.51 -3.80
CA GLU A 43 -8.65 -4.99 -3.74
C GLU A 43 -7.69 -5.89 -4.53
N TRP A 44 -7.40 -5.50 -5.77
CA TRP A 44 -6.39 -6.12 -6.63
C TRP A 44 -5.20 -5.19 -6.85
N TYR A 45 -4.02 -5.78 -6.95
CA TYR A 45 -2.74 -5.07 -6.99
C TYR A 45 -1.86 -5.60 -8.11
N THR A 46 -1.20 -4.70 -8.83
CA THR A 46 -0.13 -5.06 -9.76
C THR A 46 1.10 -5.57 -9.00
N LEU A 47 1.69 -6.66 -9.49
CA LEU A 47 2.79 -7.37 -8.81
C LEU A 47 4.18 -6.90 -9.23
N LYS A 48 4.29 -6.16 -10.33
CA LYS A 48 5.56 -5.69 -10.90
C LYS A 48 5.42 -4.27 -11.40
N PRO A 49 6.51 -3.49 -11.47
CA PRO A 49 6.50 -2.25 -12.20
C PRO A 49 6.45 -2.56 -13.70
N GLY A 50 5.95 -1.62 -14.50
CA GLY A 50 5.99 -1.78 -15.95
C GLY A 50 4.89 -2.68 -16.53
N VAL A 51 3.88 -3.06 -15.74
CA VAL A 51 2.78 -3.93 -16.19
C VAL A 51 2.01 -3.25 -17.31
N LYS A 52 1.85 -3.93 -18.45
CA LYS A 52 1.22 -3.36 -19.64
C LYS A 52 -0.29 -3.59 -19.61
N LEU A 53 -1.05 -2.50 -19.52
CA LEU A 53 -2.49 -2.50 -19.75
C LEU A 53 -2.74 -2.46 -21.25
N ARG A 54 -3.41 -3.47 -21.80
CA ARG A 54 -3.58 -3.64 -23.25
C ARG A 54 -5.01 -3.44 -23.72
N SER A 55 -5.18 -3.14 -25.00
CA SER A 55 -6.51 -2.95 -25.63
C SER A 55 -7.35 -4.23 -25.70
N GLY A 56 -6.71 -5.39 -25.65
CA GLY A 56 -7.38 -6.69 -25.69
C GLY A 56 -6.57 -7.77 -24.99
N PRO A 57 -7.13 -8.98 -24.86
CA PRO A 57 -6.37 -10.14 -24.39
C PRO A 57 -5.29 -10.52 -25.43
N GLY A 58 -4.03 -10.50 -25.01
CA GLY A 58 -2.89 -10.94 -25.84
C GLY A 58 -1.73 -9.96 -25.87
N ILE A 59 -0.51 -10.47 -26.04
CA ILE A 59 0.71 -9.65 -26.07
C ILE A 59 0.88 -8.82 -27.35
N GLN A 60 0.16 -9.18 -28.41
CA GLN A 60 0.15 -8.45 -29.68
C GLN A 60 -0.75 -7.20 -29.65
N GLN A 61 -1.60 -7.09 -28.62
CA GLN A 61 -2.53 -5.97 -28.48
C GLN A 61 -1.80 -4.69 -28.10
N SER A 62 -2.30 -3.55 -28.58
CA SER A 62 -1.72 -2.24 -28.29
C SER A 62 -1.64 -1.97 -26.79
N VAL A 63 -0.58 -1.30 -26.35
CA VAL A 63 -0.42 -0.88 -24.95
C VAL A 63 -1.13 0.45 -24.75
N ILE A 64 -2.14 0.47 -23.89
CA ILE A 64 -2.87 1.67 -23.48
C ILE A 64 -2.07 2.44 -22.44
N GLN A 65 -1.59 1.73 -21.40
CA GLN A 65 -0.92 2.32 -20.26
C GLN A 65 0.11 1.36 -19.69
N THR A 66 1.16 1.91 -19.08
CA THR A 66 2.06 1.15 -18.21
C THR A 66 1.69 1.43 -16.76
N LEU A 67 1.37 0.37 -16.01
CA LEU A 67 0.96 0.41 -14.61
C LEU A 67 2.18 0.32 -13.69
N GLU A 68 2.08 1.01 -12.56
CA GLU A 68 3.11 1.02 -11.51
C GLU A 68 3.03 -0.25 -10.66
N HIS A 69 4.06 -0.54 -9.86
CA HIS A 69 4.00 -1.62 -8.87
C HIS A 69 3.04 -1.27 -7.73
N ASN A 70 2.34 -2.27 -7.20
CA ASN A 70 1.42 -2.12 -6.06
C ASN A 70 0.28 -1.11 -6.32
N GLN A 71 0.01 -0.85 -7.60
CA GLN A 71 -1.10 -0.02 -8.06
C GLN A 71 -2.40 -0.79 -7.87
N THR A 72 -3.39 -0.12 -7.27
CA THR A 72 -4.74 -0.70 -7.14
C THR A 72 -5.45 -0.66 -8.49
N VAL A 73 -6.06 -1.79 -8.85
CA VAL A 73 -6.88 -1.97 -10.04
C VAL A 73 -8.19 -2.65 -9.65
N ARG A 74 -9.22 -2.46 -10.45
CA ARG A 74 -10.50 -3.14 -10.32
C ARG A 74 -10.61 -4.20 -11.40
N VAL A 75 -10.70 -5.47 -11.02
CA VAL A 75 -11.01 -6.54 -11.97
C VAL A 75 -12.51 -6.53 -12.31
N MET A 76 -12.82 -6.56 -13.60
CA MET A 76 -14.18 -6.50 -14.15
C MET A 76 -14.63 -7.86 -14.68
N SER A 77 -13.74 -8.55 -15.40
CA SER A 77 -14.02 -9.86 -15.99
C SER A 77 -12.72 -10.64 -16.20
N LYS A 78 -12.83 -11.94 -16.45
CA LYS A 78 -11.72 -12.80 -16.84
C LYS A 78 -12.03 -13.45 -18.19
N LYS A 79 -11.08 -13.43 -19.10
CA LYS A 79 -11.10 -14.13 -20.39
C LYS A 79 -9.83 -14.96 -20.49
N GLU A 80 -9.97 -16.28 -20.37
CA GLU A 80 -8.83 -17.21 -20.31
C GLU A 80 -7.81 -16.80 -19.24
N THR A 81 -6.59 -16.40 -19.63
CA THR A 81 -5.50 -15.98 -18.74
C THR A 81 -5.39 -14.45 -18.60
N TRP A 82 -6.38 -13.71 -19.08
CA TRP A 82 -6.40 -12.24 -19.07
C TRP A 82 -7.56 -11.71 -18.24
N PHE A 83 -7.26 -10.76 -17.36
CA PHE A 83 -8.27 -9.98 -16.65
C PHE A 83 -8.53 -8.69 -17.40
N GLU A 84 -9.81 -8.40 -17.62
CA GLU A 84 -10.24 -7.04 -17.91
C GLU A 84 -10.28 -6.26 -16.60
N LEU A 85 -9.66 -5.10 -16.59
CA LEU A 85 -9.59 -4.26 -15.41
C LEU A 85 -9.80 -2.79 -15.72
N GLU A 86 -10.17 -2.05 -14.68
CA GLU A 86 -10.33 -0.61 -14.66
C GLU A 86 -9.35 -0.03 -13.62
N THR A 87 -8.54 0.94 -14.04
CA THR A 87 -7.68 1.70 -13.14
C THR A 87 -8.49 2.70 -12.33
N LEU A 88 -7.94 3.23 -11.24
CA LEU A 88 -8.61 4.28 -10.46
C LEU A 88 -8.89 5.57 -11.26
N THR A 89 -8.15 5.81 -12.34
CA THR A 89 -8.39 6.93 -13.27
C THR A 89 -9.45 6.63 -14.33
N GLY A 90 -10.11 5.46 -14.28
CA GLY A 90 -11.16 5.04 -15.20
C GLY A 90 -10.66 4.39 -16.49
N GLN A 91 -9.34 4.26 -16.70
CA GLN A 91 -8.80 3.60 -17.88
C GLN A 91 -9.08 2.10 -17.81
N LYS A 92 -9.71 1.56 -18.85
CA LYS A 92 -10.01 0.13 -19.00
C LYS A 92 -9.02 -0.54 -19.94
N GLY A 93 -8.78 -1.83 -19.72
CA GLY A 93 -7.96 -2.68 -20.59
C GLY A 93 -7.72 -4.06 -19.99
N TYR A 94 -6.78 -4.79 -20.58
CA TYR A 94 -6.48 -6.18 -20.22
C TYR A 94 -5.07 -6.35 -19.67
N VAL A 95 -4.93 -7.15 -18.63
CA VAL A 95 -3.65 -7.54 -18.02
C VAL A 95 -3.63 -9.05 -17.80
N ARG A 96 -2.48 -9.68 -18.00
CA ARG A 96 -2.29 -11.13 -17.78
C ARG A 96 -2.39 -11.47 -16.29
N GLU A 97 -3.00 -12.60 -15.97
CA GLU A 97 -3.38 -12.95 -14.60
C GLU A 97 -2.23 -13.05 -13.60
N ASP A 98 -1.04 -13.46 -14.05
CA ASP A 98 0.19 -13.58 -13.24
C ASP A 98 0.82 -12.23 -12.87
N LEU A 99 0.31 -11.12 -13.41
CA LEU A 99 0.81 -9.77 -13.15
C LEU A 99 0.00 -9.01 -12.11
N ILE A 100 -1.11 -9.59 -11.63
CA ILE A 100 -1.94 -9.01 -10.58
C ILE A 100 -2.26 -10.03 -9.49
N SER A 101 -2.58 -9.56 -8.30
CA SER A 101 -3.04 -10.41 -7.21
C SER A 101 -4.08 -9.70 -6.34
N ASN A 102 -4.99 -10.47 -5.78
CA ASN A 102 -5.87 -10.05 -4.70
C ASN A 102 -5.45 -10.62 -3.34
N LEU A 103 -4.27 -11.23 -3.23
CA LEU A 103 -3.74 -11.71 -1.94
C LEU A 103 -2.89 -10.60 -1.30
N TRP A 104 -3.27 -10.14 -0.12
CA TRP A 104 -2.57 -9.06 0.57
C TRP A 104 -2.64 -9.22 2.09
N ILE A 105 -1.84 -8.43 2.80
CA ILE A 105 -1.77 -8.46 4.26
C ILE A 105 -2.29 -7.14 4.79
N LYS A 106 -3.21 -7.20 5.76
CA LYS A 106 -3.66 -6.04 6.53
C LYS A 106 -3.17 -6.17 7.95
N VAL A 107 -2.45 -5.17 8.46
CA VAL A 107 -2.11 -5.09 9.89
C VAL A 107 -2.93 -3.98 10.52
N HIS A 108 -3.71 -4.29 11.54
CA HIS A 108 -4.46 -3.31 12.30
C HIS A 108 -3.84 -3.17 13.70
N LYS A 109 -3.00 -2.14 13.89
CA LYS A 109 -2.19 -1.96 15.10
C LYS A 109 -3.03 -1.84 16.37
N LYS A 110 -4.15 -1.11 16.32
CA LYS A 110 -5.06 -0.93 17.47
C LYS A 110 -5.67 -2.26 17.92
N GLU A 111 -6.04 -3.12 16.97
CA GLU A 111 -6.58 -4.45 17.27
C GLU A 111 -5.48 -5.50 17.50
N ARG A 112 -4.20 -5.13 17.33
CA ARG A 112 -3.06 -6.05 17.39
C ARG A 112 -3.29 -7.32 16.59
N THR A 113 -3.84 -7.15 15.38
CA THR A 113 -4.19 -8.27 14.50
C THR A 113 -3.64 -8.05 13.10
N LEU A 114 -3.01 -9.09 12.56
CA LEU A 114 -2.67 -9.24 11.15
C LEU A 114 -3.71 -10.13 10.49
N PHE A 115 -4.22 -9.70 9.35
CA PHE A 115 -5.15 -10.44 8.50
C PHE A 115 -4.46 -10.79 7.18
N LEU A 116 -4.51 -12.06 6.80
CA LEU A 116 -4.24 -12.49 5.44
C LEU A 116 -5.55 -12.35 4.65
N MET A 117 -5.54 -11.47 3.67
CA MET A 117 -6.71 -11.08 2.89
C MET A 117 -6.64 -11.71 1.51
N ARG A 118 -7.76 -12.24 1.02
CA ARG A 118 -7.98 -12.48 -0.41
C ARG A 118 -9.16 -11.65 -0.84
N ASP A 119 -8.90 -10.68 -1.70
CA ASP A 119 -9.85 -9.63 -2.03
C ASP A 119 -10.36 -8.95 -0.74
N LYS A 120 -11.64 -9.11 -0.39
CA LYS A 120 -12.24 -8.60 0.85
C LYS A 120 -12.37 -9.63 1.96
N GLN A 121 -12.07 -10.88 1.66
CA GLN A 121 -12.27 -11.99 2.58
C GLN A 121 -11.03 -12.15 3.45
N ILE A 122 -11.25 -12.26 4.75
CA ILE A 122 -10.21 -12.68 5.69
C ILE A 122 -10.02 -14.18 5.51
N LEU A 123 -8.84 -14.58 5.03
CA LEU A 123 -8.45 -15.99 4.96
C LEU A 123 -7.96 -16.51 6.31
N LYS A 124 -7.15 -15.70 7.00
CA LYS A 124 -6.56 -16.03 8.31
C LYS A 124 -6.32 -14.77 9.12
N SER A 125 -6.34 -14.89 10.44
CA SER A 125 -5.96 -13.84 11.38
C SER A 125 -4.87 -14.34 12.34
N TYR A 126 -4.01 -13.41 12.76
CA TYR A 126 -2.89 -13.67 13.66
C TYR A 126 -2.78 -12.52 14.65
N LYS A 127 -2.54 -12.81 15.93
CA LYS A 127 -2.16 -11.79 16.90
C LYS A 127 -0.79 -11.22 16.52
N VAL A 128 -0.60 -9.91 16.70
CA VAL A 128 0.71 -9.26 16.52
C VAL A 128 1.16 -8.62 17.82
N ALA A 129 2.46 -8.77 18.10
CA ALA A 129 3.14 -7.98 19.10
C ALA A 129 3.58 -6.63 18.49
N LEU A 130 3.53 -5.59 19.31
CA LEU A 130 4.02 -4.25 18.98
C LEU A 130 4.86 -3.77 20.17
N SER A 131 5.75 -2.79 19.93
CA SER A 131 6.48 -2.13 21.02
C SER A 131 5.54 -1.61 22.09
N THR A 132 5.97 -1.66 23.36
CA THR A 132 5.26 -1.03 24.48
C THR A 132 5.41 0.48 24.49
N GLN A 133 6.52 1.02 23.98
CA GLN A 133 6.84 2.45 24.01
C GLN A 133 6.08 3.26 22.96
N ASN A 134 5.96 2.75 21.74
CA ASN A 134 5.24 3.45 20.65
C ASN A 134 4.39 2.48 19.80
N PRO A 135 3.39 1.80 20.40
CA PRO A 135 2.61 0.76 19.72
C PRO A 135 1.76 1.29 18.57
N LEU A 136 1.25 2.52 18.69
CA LEU A 136 0.26 3.09 17.77
C LEU A 136 0.80 4.23 16.92
N GLY A 137 1.95 4.83 17.27
CA GLY A 137 2.54 5.89 16.45
C GLY A 137 3.16 5.32 15.18
N ASP A 138 3.06 6.08 14.10
CA ASP A 138 3.77 5.82 12.85
C ASP A 138 5.29 5.95 13.06
N LYS A 139 6.06 5.20 12.29
CA LYS A 139 7.51 5.23 12.33
C LYS A 139 8.04 6.45 11.59
N ILE A 140 8.62 7.39 12.33
CA ILE A 140 9.16 8.63 11.80
C ILE A 140 10.69 8.67 11.74
N ARG A 141 11.40 7.90 12.58
CA ARG A 141 12.87 7.85 12.63
C ARG A 141 13.40 6.54 13.25
N GLN A 142 14.70 6.27 13.10
CA GLN A 142 15.35 5.18 13.82
C GLN A 142 15.25 5.37 15.34
N GLY A 143 14.96 4.29 16.07
CA GLY A 143 14.88 4.29 17.54
C GLY A 143 13.57 4.80 18.15
N ASP A 144 12.58 5.21 17.35
CA ASP A 144 11.29 5.70 17.85
C ASP A 144 10.28 4.62 18.24
N SER A 145 10.69 3.34 18.19
CA SER A 145 9.90 2.16 18.52
C SER A 145 8.57 2.01 17.76
N GLY A 146 8.34 2.79 16.70
CA GLY A 146 7.13 2.72 15.89
C GLY A 146 7.21 1.62 14.82
N THR A 147 6.08 0.97 14.56
CA THR A 147 5.87 0.17 13.34
C THR A 147 5.23 1.08 12.29
N PRO A 148 5.80 1.20 11.08
CA PRO A 148 5.34 2.14 10.07
C PRO A 148 3.91 1.86 9.61
N GLU A 149 3.20 2.92 9.24
CA GLU A 149 1.85 2.89 8.69
C GLU A 149 1.88 3.34 7.22
N GLY A 150 1.12 2.64 6.38
CA GLY A 150 1.11 2.90 4.95
C GLY A 150 0.95 1.63 4.14
N ARG A 151 1.15 1.75 2.83
CA ARG A 151 1.13 0.62 1.91
C ARG A 151 2.55 0.18 1.60
N PHE A 152 2.84 -1.09 1.84
CA PHE A 152 4.13 -1.71 1.61
C PHE A 152 3.99 -2.91 0.69
N PHE A 153 5.09 -3.31 0.07
CA PHE A 153 5.24 -4.65 -0.47
C PHE A 153 6.29 -5.43 0.34
N ILE A 154 6.25 -6.75 0.25
CA ILE A 154 7.29 -7.60 0.84
C ILE A 154 8.48 -7.61 -0.12
N CYS A 155 9.56 -6.94 0.24
CA CYS A 155 10.76 -6.84 -0.60
C CYS A 155 11.76 -7.98 -0.40
N GLU A 156 11.61 -8.76 0.69
CA GLU A 156 12.43 -9.93 0.97
C GLU A 156 11.66 -10.88 1.89
N MET A 157 11.70 -12.19 1.61
CA MET A 157 11.18 -13.23 2.51
C MET A 157 12.27 -14.24 2.84
N LEU A 158 12.74 -14.24 4.09
CA LEU A 158 13.65 -15.27 4.58
C LEU A 158 12.84 -16.52 4.95
N LYS A 159 13.20 -17.66 4.34
CA LYS A 159 12.54 -18.95 4.57
C LYS A 159 12.98 -19.66 5.85
N LYS A 160 14.13 -19.29 6.40
CA LYS A 160 14.66 -19.80 7.67
C LYS A 160 15.55 -18.71 8.27
N PRO A 161 14.98 -17.73 8.99
CA PRO A 161 15.80 -16.74 9.67
C PRO A 161 16.69 -17.45 10.70
N GLY A 162 17.97 -17.07 10.78
CA GLY A 162 18.97 -17.81 11.57
C GLY A 162 18.72 -17.76 13.08
N GLU A 163 17.99 -16.75 13.57
CA GLU A 163 17.67 -16.62 14.99
C GLU A 163 16.28 -17.21 15.31
N PRO A 164 16.16 -18.10 16.31
CA PRO A 164 14.89 -18.75 16.66
C PRO A 164 13.75 -17.79 16.99
N ARG A 165 14.07 -16.60 17.54
CA ARG A 165 13.07 -15.57 17.90
C ARG A 165 12.26 -15.04 16.72
N TYR A 166 12.71 -15.25 15.48
CA TYR A 166 11.99 -14.82 14.28
C TYR A 166 11.05 -15.90 13.71
N GLY A 167 11.02 -17.08 14.33
CA GLY A 167 10.17 -18.19 13.91
C GLY A 167 10.49 -18.73 12.52
N ALA A 168 9.47 -19.28 11.85
CA ALA A 168 9.68 -20.01 10.60
C ALA A 168 10.05 -19.12 9.40
N ARG A 169 9.60 -17.85 9.39
CA ARG A 169 9.73 -16.94 8.23
C ARG A 169 9.90 -15.51 8.70
N SER A 170 10.57 -14.69 7.89
CA SER A 170 10.70 -13.25 8.16
C SER A 170 10.56 -12.42 6.89
N LEU A 171 9.50 -11.61 6.83
CA LEU A 171 9.06 -10.86 5.66
C LEU A 171 9.42 -9.39 5.83
N ARG A 172 10.42 -8.89 5.09
CA ARG A 172 10.86 -7.49 5.14
C ARG A 172 9.90 -6.60 4.35
N LEU A 173 9.47 -5.50 4.96
CA LEU A 173 8.66 -4.47 4.31
C LEU A 173 9.54 -3.57 3.44
N SER A 174 8.95 -3.02 2.38
CA SER A 174 9.52 -1.94 1.57
C SER A 174 9.53 -0.58 2.29
N TYR A 175 9.91 -0.56 3.58
CA TYR A 175 10.11 0.68 4.33
C TYR A 175 11.57 1.14 4.19
N PRO A 176 11.83 2.44 4.00
CA PRO A 176 10.86 3.55 3.90
C PRO A 176 10.11 3.61 2.56
N THR A 177 8.87 4.12 2.58
CA THR A 177 8.10 4.49 1.37
C THR A 177 8.60 5.80 0.74
N ILE A 178 8.06 6.16 -0.43
CA ILE A 178 8.29 7.48 -1.05
C ILE A 178 7.78 8.60 -0.13
N GLU A 179 6.63 8.40 0.51
CA GLU A 179 6.03 9.34 1.46
C GLU A 179 6.90 9.52 2.72
N ASP A 180 7.47 8.43 3.24
CA ASP A 180 8.40 8.47 4.37
C ASP A 180 9.68 9.22 4.00
N ALA A 181 10.26 8.92 2.84
CA ALA A 181 11.45 9.60 2.35
C ALA A 181 11.20 11.10 2.13
N ARG A 182 10.05 11.46 1.54
CA ARG A 182 9.63 12.86 1.33
C ARG A 182 9.45 13.59 2.66
N ARG A 183 8.78 12.95 3.64
CA ARG A 183 8.62 13.48 5.00
C ARG A 183 9.98 13.63 5.70
N GLY A 184 10.86 12.64 5.54
CA GLY A 184 12.22 12.66 6.07
C GLY A 184 13.07 13.79 5.49
N LEU A 185 13.00 14.02 4.18
CA LEU A 185 13.71 15.11 3.51
C LEU A 185 13.23 16.46 4.03
N LYS A 186 11.91 16.68 4.12
CA LYS A 186 11.33 17.90 4.67
C LYS A 186 11.80 18.20 6.11
N ASN A 187 12.08 17.16 6.89
CA ASN A 187 12.48 17.26 8.29
C ASN A 187 13.98 17.06 8.51
N ASN A 188 14.82 17.11 7.47
CA ASN A 188 16.27 16.91 7.53
C ASN A 188 16.71 15.57 8.18
N ILE A 189 15.87 14.54 8.09
CA ILE A 189 16.18 13.17 8.54
C ILE A 189 16.99 12.44 7.47
N VAL A 190 16.64 12.65 6.20
CA VAL A 190 17.39 12.15 5.04
C VAL A 190 17.80 13.32 4.16
N ASN A 191 18.90 13.16 3.42
CA ASN A 191 19.31 14.14 2.41
C ASN A 191 18.63 13.88 1.06
N TYR A 192 18.86 14.77 0.09
CA TYR A 192 18.23 14.69 -1.22
C TYR A 192 18.63 13.44 -2.01
N ASP A 193 19.90 13.02 -1.93
CA ASP A 193 20.38 11.81 -2.61
C ASP A 193 19.71 10.55 -2.06
N GLN A 194 19.63 10.42 -0.73
CA GLN A 194 18.91 9.33 -0.07
C GLN A 194 17.44 9.28 -0.49
N TYR A 195 16.78 10.45 -0.59
CA TYR A 195 15.41 10.55 -1.09
C TYR A 195 15.29 10.03 -2.53
N LEU A 196 16.18 10.45 -3.44
CA LEU A 196 16.15 9.99 -4.83
C LEU A 196 16.44 8.49 -4.96
N PHE A 197 17.36 7.95 -4.17
CA PHE A 197 17.62 6.50 -4.14
C PHE A 197 16.40 5.71 -3.70
N ILE A 198 15.75 6.11 -2.60
CA ILE A 198 14.53 5.45 -2.11
C ILE A 198 13.43 5.54 -3.17
N LEU A 199 13.24 6.73 -3.79
CA LEU A 199 12.25 6.92 -4.84
C LEU A 199 12.46 5.96 -6.01
N LYS A 200 13.70 5.87 -6.52
CA LYS A 200 14.05 4.97 -7.62
C LYS A 200 13.78 3.50 -7.24
N GLN A 201 14.27 3.06 -6.09
CA GLN A 201 14.14 1.68 -5.64
C GLN A 201 12.67 1.27 -5.47
N ILE A 202 11.84 2.11 -4.86
CA ILE A 202 10.41 1.81 -4.70
C ILE A 202 9.71 1.72 -6.06
N LYS A 203 9.98 2.66 -6.99
CA LYS A 203 9.40 2.63 -8.34
C LYS A 203 9.80 1.38 -9.13
N GLU A 204 10.99 0.86 -8.89
CA GLU A 204 11.52 -0.36 -9.52
C GLU A 204 11.18 -1.65 -8.74
N ALA A 205 10.32 -1.56 -7.71
CA ALA A 205 9.95 -2.66 -6.82
C ALA A 205 11.15 -3.35 -6.14
N GLN A 206 12.22 -2.60 -5.90
CA GLN A 206 13.43 -3.04 -5.22
C GLN A 206 13.38 -2.70 -3.72
N MET A 207 14.25 -3.37 -2.96
CA MET A 207 14.47 -3.00 -1.57
C MET A 207 14.98 -1.56 -1.48
N PRO A 208 14.27 -0.64 -0.78
CA PRO A 208 14.74 0.72 -0.60
C PRO A 208 15.92 0.78 0.35
N LEU A 209 16.64 1.90 0.38
CA LEU A 209 17.77 2.14 1.26
C LEU A 209 17.40 1.85 2.73
N GLN A 210 18.11 0.89 3.34
CA GLN A 210 17.78 0.36 4.68
C GLN A 210 18.57 1.05 5.81
N ASN A 211 19.61 1.82 5.48
CA ASN A 211 20.56 2.44 6.39
C ASN A 211 20.46 3.97 6.33
N THR A 212 19.30 4.50 6.73
CA THR A 212 19.07 5.94 6.88
C THR A 212 18.60 6.26 8.30
N LYS A 213 18.54 7.56 8.66
CA LYS A 213 17.97 7.98 9.96
C LYS A 213 16.46 7.75 10.06
N LEU A 214 15.76 7.39 8.97
CA LEU A 214 14.38 6.87 9.05
C LEU A 214 14.36 5.48 9.70
N GLY A 215 15.48 4.76 9.68
CA GLY A 215 15.58 3.35 10.01
C GLY A 215 15.32 2.46 8.80
N GLY A 216 15.20 1.17 9.07
CA GLY A 216 15.01 0.13 8.05
C GLY A 216 14.84 -1.24 8.72
N SER A 217 14.93 -2.30 7.93
CA SER A 217 14.82 -3.68 8.41
C SER A 217 13.56 -3.98 9.21
N ILE A 218 12.45 -3.32 8.85
CA ILE A 218 11.14 -3.61 9.44
C ILE A 218 10.61 -4.91 8.83
N ARG A 219 10.28 -5.88 9.69
CA ARG A 219 9.85 -7.22 9.24
C ARG A 219 8.60 -7.68 9.98
N ILE A 220 7.80 -8.48 9.29
CA ILE A 220 6.77 -9.34 9.88
C ILE A 220 7.42 -10.71 10.12
N HIS A 221 7.46 -11.17 11.36
CA HIS A 221 8.05 -12.46 11.73
C HIS A 221 7.27 -13.10 12.89
N GLY A 222 7.51 -14.39 13.15
CA GLY A 222 6.94 -15.09 14.31
C GLY A 222 7.74 -14.83 15.58
N GLY A 223 7.27 -15.34 16.73
CA GLY A 223 8.02 -15.35 17.99
C GLY A 223 8.00 -14.05 18.81
N GLY A 224 7.11 -13.11 18.45
CA GLY A 224 6.84 -11.89 19.21
C GLY A 224 5.73 -12.06 20.26
#